data_AF-A0A2S7QIG2-F1
#
_entry.id   AF-A0A2S7QIG2-F1
#
_cell.length_a   1.000
_cell.length_b   1.000
_cell.length_c   1.000
_cell.angle_alpha   90.00
_cell.angle_beta   90.00
_cell.angle_gamma   90.00
#
_symmetry.space_group_name_H-M   'P 1'
#
loop_
_entity.id
_entity.type
_entity.pdbx_description
1 polymer ?
#
loop_
_entity_poly.entity_id
_entity_poly.type
_entity_poly.pdbx_seq_one_letter_code
_entity_poly.pdbx_strand_id
1 'polypeptide(L)'
;MSSPANPTEPSPPSQSHHPLIITPISHPNLPSPSHLPRPILFLAGTTNYTSTRWQTDLINEITLHPPKPEPQSISSLSPTPSCTIIDPYNPTWDASWSESSNNVPFRTQVEWELEAQTRADVLVVGFCGEEVRGGVKGAGGTSLVELGMVMGGRREGKGKEVLVCVEEGFWKEGYVEVMCGKFGVRCFKRMGDLIGVLRGVIEGFEGGMSDRG
;
A
#
# COMPACT_ATOMS: atom_id res chain seq x y z
N MET A 1 -44.01 19.69 -39.55
CA MET A 1 -44.13 18.95 -38.27
C MET A 1 -42.73 18.47 -37.92
N SER A 2 -42.03 19.21 -37.05
CA SER A 2 -40.69 18.85 -36.61
C SER A 2 -40.79 18.40 -35.15
N SER A 3 -40.45 17.14 -34.88
CA SER A 3 -40.38 16.60 -33.53
C SER A 3 -39.16 17.19 -32.81
N PRO A 4 -39.29 17.67 -31.56
CA PRO A 4 -38.14 18.10 -30.78
C PRO A 4 -37.32 16.89 -30.30
N ALA A 5 -36.00 17.00 -30.37
CA ALA A 5 -35.06 16.03 -29.85
C ALA A 5 -35.18 15.94 -28.32
N ASN A 6 -35.18 14.71 -27.80
CA ASN A 6 -35.17 14.45 -26.36
C ASN A 6 -33.82 14.91 -25.78
N PRO A 7 -33.80 15.62 -24.64
CA PRO A 7 -32.55 15.97 -23.97
C PRO A 7 -31.89 14.69 -23.44
N THR A 8 -30.61 14.50 -23.78
CA THR A 8 -29.74 13.46 -23.22
C THR A 8 -29.77 13.52 -21.71
N GLU A 9 -30.24 12.44 -21.10
CA GLU A 9 -30.24 12.22 -19.66
C GLU A 9 -28.78 12.29 -19.15
N PRO A 10 -28.48 13.01 -18.05
CA PRO A 10 -27.15 13.02 -17.48
C PRO A 10 -26.80 11.60 -17.02
N SER A 11 -25.63 11.12 -17.44
CA SER A 11 -25.04 9.87 -16.95
C SER A 11 -25.10 9.82 -15.41
N PRO A 12 -25.49 8.70 -14.80
CA PRO A 12 -25.59 8.62 -13.35
C PRO A 12 -24.23 8.94 -12.69
N PRO A 13 -24.21 9.59 -11.52
CA PRO A 13 -22.98 9.88 -10.79
C PRO A 13 -22.22 8.56 -10.55
N SER A 14 -20.91 8.54 -10.84
CA SER A 14 -20.10 7.35 -10.67
C SER A 14 -20.17 6.89 -9.21
N GLN A 15 -20.67 5.68 -8.97
CA GLN A 15 -20.66 5.07 -7.65
C GLN A 15 -19.20 4.90 -7.23
N SER A 16 -18.76 5.65 -6.22
CA SER A 16 -17.33 5.80 -5.93
C SER A 16 -16.81 4.67 -5.04
N HIS A 17 -16.02 3.77 -5.62
CA HIS A 17 -15.34 2.65 -4.94
C HIS A 17 -14.04 3.08 -4.25
N HIS A 18 -14.08 4.16 -3.47
CA HIS A 18 -12.88 4.69 -2.80
C HIS A 18 -12.27 3.66 -1.84
N PRO A 19 -10.92 3.60 -1.72
CA PRO A 19 -10.27 2.71 -0.78
C PRO A 19 -10.63 3.06 0.67
N LEU A 20 -10.72 2.04 1.53
CA LEU A 20 -10.74 2.24 2.98
C LEU A 20 -9.32 2.54 3.47
N ILE A 21 -9.11 3.70 4.09
CA ILE A 21 -7.79 4.09 4.61
C ILE A 21 -7.71 3.83 6.11
N ILE A 22 -6.64 3.14 6.53
CA ILE A 22 -6.35 2.80 7.92
C ILE A 22 -4.99 3.39 8.30
N THR A 23 -4.93 4.05 9.45
CA THR A 23 -3.72 4.63 10.05
C THR A 23 -3.65 4.28 11.54
N PRO A 24 -2.48 4.38 12.19
CA PRO A 24 -2.36 4.17 13.63
C PRO A 24 -3.30 5.06 14.47
N ILE A 25 -3.58 6.29 14.00
CA ILE A 25 -4.46 7.23 14.70
C ILE A 25 -5.94 6.88 14.53
N SER A 26 -6.36 6.55 13.30
CA SER A 26 -7.76 6.21 13.04
C SER A 26 -8.15 4.84 13.61
N HIS A 27 -7.19 3.91 13.66
CA HIS A 27 -7.38 2.54 14.09
C HIS A 27 -6.20 2.08 14.96
N PRO A 28 -6.12 2.53 16.22
CA PRO A 28 -5.05 2.12 17.13
C PRO A 28 -5.06 0.60 17.40
N ASN A 29 -6.21 -0.05 17.19
CA ASN A 29 -6.33 -1.51 17.10
C ASN A 29 -6.82 -1.86 15.69
N LEU A 30 -6.12 -2.76 15.00
CA LEU A 30 -6.46 -3.13 13.63
C LEU A 30 -7.74 -3.97 13.56
N PRO A 31 -8.73 -3.61 12.71
CA PRO A 31 -9.91 -4.42 12.49
C PRO A 31 -9.56 -5.81 11.93
N SER A 32 -10.37 -6.83 12.27
CA SER A 32 -10.19 -8.19 11.73
C SER A 32 -10.09 -8.15 10.20
N PRO A 33 -9.10 -8.84 9.58
CA PRO A 33 -8.97 -8.90 8.12
C PRO A 33 -10.22 -9.44 7.40
N SER A 34 -11.02 -10.27 8.08
CA SER A 34 -12.28 -10.81 7.55
C SER A 34 -13.37 -9.75 7.33
N HIS A 35 -13.23 -8.58 7.94
CA HIS A 35 -14.19 -7.47 7.85
C HIS A 35 -13.70 -6.33 6.96
N LEU A 36 -12.53 -6.49 6.33
CA LEU A 36 -11.91 -5.45 5.53
C LEU A 36 -12.10 -5.73 4.02
N PRO A 37 -12.43 -4.72 3.21
CA PRO A 37 -12.38 -4.82 1.76
C PRO A 37 -11.01 -5.28 1.29
N ARG A 38 -10.98 -6.24 0.35
CA ARG A 38 -9.73 -6.82 -0.15
C ARG A 38 -9.44 -6.35 -1.59
N PRO A 39 -8.16 -6.26 -1.98
CA PRO A 39 -6.97 -6.57 -1.19
C PRO A 39 -6.70 -5.56 -0.06
N ILE A 40 -6.01 -6.02 0.99
CA ILE A 40 -5.42 -5.18 2.02
C ILE A 40 -3.98 -4.86 1.60
N LEU A 41 -3.70 -3.58 1.39
CA LEU A 41 -2.38 -3.06 1.04
C LEU A 41 -1.71 -2.50 2.30
N PHE A 42 -0.43 -2.79 2.51
CA PHE A 42 0.39 -2.10 3.51
C PHE A 42 1.47 -1.26 2.81
N LEU A 43 1.57 0.01 3.19
CA LEU A 43 2.51 0.97 2.61
C LEU A 43 3.79 1.08 3.45
N ALA A 44 4.67 0.08 3.33
CA ALA A 44 6.00 0.10 3.94
C ALA A 44 6.96 1.02 3.18
N GLY A 45 8.03 1.47 3.83
CA GLY A 45 9.06 2.29 3.21
C GLY A 45 9.40 3.54 3.99
N THR A 46 10.14 4.44 3.34
CA THR A 46 10.50 5.73 3.91
C THR A 46 9.24 6.54 4.28
N THR A 47 9.22 7.04 5.52
CA THR A 47 8.21 7.95 6.04
C THR A 47 8.78 9.37 6.03
N ASN A 48 8.47 10.12 4.99
CA ASN A 48 9.00 11.47 4.80
C ASN A 48 8.24 12.46 5.69
N TYR A 49 8.71 12.68 6.93
CA TYR A 49 8.02 13.59 7.87
C TYR A 49 8.22 15.08 7.55
N THR A 50 9.25 15.42 6.78
CA THR A 50 9.67 16.81 6.51
C THR A 50 9.38 17.28 5.08
N SER A 51 8.87 16.39 4.22
CA SER A 51 8.61 16.65 2.80
C SER A 51 7.36 15.90 2.33
N THR A 52 7.03 16.03 1.05
CA THR A 52 5.91 15.29 0.46
C THR A 52 6.12 13.77 0.60
N ARG A 53 5.05 13.10 1.03
CA ARG A 53 5.00 11.66 1.25
C ARG A 53 4.49 10.94 0.01
N TRP A 54 5.26 9.98 -0.48
CA TRP A 54 4.85 9.15 -1.61
C TRP A 54 3.59 8.32 -1.30
N GLN A 55 3.35 7.98 -0.03
CA GLN A 55 2.12 7.30 0.40
C GLN A 55 0.88 8.15 0.12
N THR A 56 0.96 9.46 0.38
CA THR A 56 -0.15 10.40 0.11
C THR A 56 -0.44 10.48 -1.38
N ASP A 57 0.61 10.56 -2.21
CA ASP A 57 0.47 10.58 -3.67
C ASP A 57 -0.16 9.27 -4.18
N LEU A 58 0.30 8.11 -3.68
CA LEU A 58 -0.28 6.81 -4.02
C LEU A 58 -1.75 6.72 -3.62
N ILE A 59 -2.10 7.11 -2.39
CA ILE A 59 -3.48 7.08 -1.91
C ILE A 59 -4.37 7.99 -2.76
N ASN A 60 -3.90 9.19 -3.08
CA ASN A 60 -4.62 10.13 -3.94
C ASN A 60 -4.86 9.56 -5.33
N GLU A 61 -3.83 8.98 -5.94
CA GLU A 61 -3.92 8.34 -7.25
C GLU A 61 -4.94 7.21 -7.27
N ILE A 62 -4.89 6.29 -6.29
CA ILE A 62 -5.87 5.20 -6.20
C ILE A 62 -7.28 5.74 -5.94
N THR A 63 -7.42 6.82 -5.16
CA THR A 63 -8.72 7.43 -4.84
C THR A 63 -9.34 8.15 -6.04
N LEU A 64 -8.53 8.89 -6.81
CA LEU A 64 -8.96 9.66 -7.99
C LEU A 64 -9.32 8.75 -9.17
N HIS A 65 -8.66 7.59 -9.25
CA HIS A 65 -8.87 6.61 -10.30
C HIS A 65 -9.15 5.26 -9.66
N PRO A 66 -10.31 5.03 -9.02
CA PRO A 66 -10.57 3.77 -8.32
C PRO A 66 -10.44 2.60 -9.30
N PRO A 67 -9.68 1.55 -8.96
CA PRO A 67 -9.61 0.34 -9.77
C PRO A 67 -11.02 -0.24 -9.94
N LYS A 68 -11.36 -0.68 -11.16
CA LYS A 68 -12.68 -1.21 -11.45
C LYS A 68 -12.69 -2.70 -11.09
N PRO A 69 -13.46 -3.15 -10.09
CA PRO A 69 -13.58 -4.58 -9.84
C PRO A 69 -14.14 -5.29 -11.08
N GLU A 70 -13.63 -6.49 -11.38
CA GLU A 70 -14.27 -7.41 -12.33
C GLU A 70 -15.76 -7.54 -11.97
N PRO A 71 -16.69 -7.48 -12.93
CA PRO A 71 -18.12 -7.50 -12.64
C PRO A 71 -18.54 -8.84 -12.05
N GLN A 72 -18.56 -8.94 -10.72
CA GLN A 72 -19.18 -10.04 -10.00
C GLN A 72 -20.68 -9.72 -9.84
N SER A 73 -21.53 -10.65 -10.27
CA SER A 73 -23.00 -10.65 -10.26
C SER A 73 -23.71 -9.42 -9.64
N ILE A 74 -24.48 -8.77 -10.52
CA ILE A 74 -25.31 -7.58 -10.32
C ILE A 74 -26.36 -7.81 -9.21
N SER A 75 -26.03 -7.59 -7.94
CA SER A 75 -27.07 -7.55 -6.88
C SER A 75 -26.76 -6.67 -5.66
N SER A 76 -25.64 -5.95 -5.60
CA SER A 76 -25.37 -5.01 -4.51
C SER A 76 -25.33 -3.58 -5.02
N LEU A 77 -26.38 -2.82 -4.74
CA LEU A 77 -26.53 -1.39 -5.04
C LEU A 77 -25.74 -0.47 -4.09
N SER A 78 -24.88 -1.02 -3.22
CA SER A 78 -24.01 -0.22 -2.34
C SER A 78 -22.58 -0.19 -2.87
N PRO A 79 -21.94 0.98 -3.00
CA PRO A 79 -20.53 1.06 -3.36
C PRO A 79 -19.69 0.42 -2.25
N THR A 80 -19.14 -0.75 -2.53
CA THR A 80 -18.12 -1.37 -1.68
C THR A 80 -16.75 -0.76 -2.01
N PRO A 81 -15.91 -0.43 -1.01
CA PRO A 81 -14.54 0.01 -1.26
C PRO A 81 -13.79 -0.98 -2.16
N SER A 82 -12.97 -0.46 -3.08
CA SER A 82 -12.18 -1.30 -4.01
C SER A 82 -11.06 -2.08 -3.31
N CYS A 83 -10.53 -1.55 -2.20
CA CYS A 83 -9.49 -2.17 -1.40
C CYS A 83 -9.40 -1.51 -0.01
N THR A 84 -8.52 -2.04 0.85
CA THR A 84 -8.07 -1.39 2.08
C THR A 84 -6.62 -0.96 1.92
N ILE A 85 -6.27 0.27 2.30
CA ILE A 85 -4.89 0.76 2.33
C ILE A 85 -4.53 1.09 3.77
N ILE A 86 -3.51 0.41 4.30
CA ILE A 86 -2.93 0.68 5.60
C ILE A 86 -1.69 1.55 5.40
N ASP A 87 -1.78 2.80 5.86
CA ASP A 87 -0.70 3.78 5.87
C ASP A 87 -0.11 3.86 7.29
N PRO A 88 1.14 3.41 7.51
CA PRO A 88 1.74 3.38 8.85
C PRO A 88 2.07 4.74 9.41
N TYR A 89 1.89 5.82 8.65
CA TYR A 89 2.22 7.16 9.08
C TYR A 89 1.52 7.59 10.36
N ASN A 90 2.34 7.94 11.34
CA ASN A 90 1.89 8.51 12.60
C ASN A 90 2.38 9.94 12.75
N PRO A 91 1.52 10.97 12.55
CA PRO A 91 1.93 12.37 12.68
C PRO A 91 2.24 12.79 14.12
N THR A 92 1.99 11.96 15.14
CA THR A 92 2.40 12.25 16.52
C THR A 92 3.81 11.76 16.84
N TRP A 93 4.51 11.15 15.87
CA TRP A 93 5.91 10.80 16.02
C TRP A 93 6.76 12.04 16.25
N ASP A 94 7.57 12.03 17.31
CA ASP A 94 8.48 13.11 17.66
C ASP A 94 9.79 12.58 18.25
N ALA A 95 10.73 13.49 18.54
CA ALA A 95 12.05 13.14 19.05
C ALA A 95 12.07 12.48 20.45
N SER A 96 10.95 12.48 21.18
CA SER A 96 10.84 11.80 22.49
C SER A 96 10.64 10.29 22.37
N TRP A 97 10.27 9.81 21.18
CA TRP A 97 10.12 8.38 20.90
C TRP A 97 11.49 7.78 20.63
N SER A 98 12.23 7.51 21.70
CA SER A 98 13.47 6.75 21.61
C SER A 98 13.20 5.36 21.04
N GLU A 99 14.06 4.91 20.12
CA GLU A 99 14.05 3.55 19.54
C GLU A 99 14.48 2.50 20.57
N SER A 100 13.70 2.37 21.63
CA SER A 100 13.91 1.45 22.74
C SER A 100 12.64 0.66 22.97
N SER A 101 12.75 -0.65 23.15
CA SER A 101 11.60 -1.50 23.46
C SER A 101 10.88 -1.12 24.75
N ASN A 102 11.52 -0.33 25.62
CA ASN A 102 10.92 0.20 26.85
C ASN A 102 10.17 1.53 26.63
N ASN A 103 10.36 2.17 25.48
CA ASN A 103 9.58 3.34 25.08
C ASN A 103 8.23 2.85 24.54
N VAL A 104 7.17 3.03 25.34
CA VAL A 104 5.84 2.49 25.05
C VAL A 104 5.26 3.01 23.72
N PRO A 105 5.32 4.32 23.41
CA PRO A 105 4.93 4.82 22.08
C PRO A 105 5.65 4.11 20.94
N PHE A 106 6.99 4.05 20.97
CA PHE A 106 7.78 3.37 19.93
C PHE A 106 7.40 1.90 19.78
N ARG A 107 7.35 1.15 20.89
CA ARG A 107 6.99 -0.27 20.86
C ARG A 107 5.59 -0.48 20.27
N THR A 108 4.61 0.32 20.70
CA THR A 108 3.22 0.21 20.21
C THR A 108 3.14 0.42 18.70
N GLN A 109 3.87 1.41 18.16
CA GLN A 109 3.91 1.66 16.73
C GLN A 109 4.55 0.50 15.97
N VAL A 110 5.70 -0.01 16.43
CA VAL A 110 6.38 -1.15 15.79
C VAL A 110 5.51 -2.40 15.82
N GLU A 111 4.87 -2.71 16.95
CA GLU A 111 3.95 -3.85 17.07
C GLU A 111 2.75 -3.71 16.12
N TRP A 112 2.18 -2.51 16.02
CA TRP A 112 1.08 -2.21 15.09
C TRP A 112 1.50 -2.40 13.62
N GLU A 113 2.70 -1.92 13.23
CA GLU A 113 3.22 -2.06 11.86
C GLU A 113 3.47 -3.53 11.51
N LEU A 114 4.07 -4.31 12.41
CA LEU A 114 4.30 -5.74 12.23
C LEU A 114 2.98 -6.52 12.08
N GLU A 115 1.97 -6.17 12.87
CA GLU A 115 0.64 -6.76 12.78
C GLU A 115 -0.06 -6.41 11.45
N ALA A 116 -0.03 -5.14 11.06
CA ALA A 116 -0.59 -4.66 9.80
C ALA A 116 0.06 -5.33 8.59
N GLN A 117 1.40 -5.40 8.58
CA GLN A 117 2.15 -6.06 7.52
C GLN A 117 1.80 -7.55 7.42
N THR A 118 1.57 -8.22 8.55
CA THR A 118 1.15 -9.62 8.57
C THR A 118 -0.21 -9.81 7.91
N ARG A 119 -1.17 -8.91 8.20
CA ARG A 119 -2.55 -8.94 7.69
C ARG A 119 -2.69 -8.58 6.21
N ALA A 120 -1.70 -7.89 5.64
CA ALA A 120 -1.75 -7.40 4.26
C ALA A 120 -1.61 -8.52 3.20
N ASP A 121 -2.40 -8.39 2.13
CA ASP A 121 -2.32 -9.24 0.93
C ASP A 121 -1.26 -8.75 -0.06
N VAL A 122 -1.06 -7.42 -0.08
CA VAL A 122 -0.11 -6.73 -0.95
C VAL A 122 0.77 -5.84 -0.09
N LEU A 123 2.08 -6.00 -0.22
CA LEU A 123 3.06 -5.11 0.37
C LEU A 123 3.62 -4.15 -0.69
N VAL A 124 3.46 -2.86 -0.50
CA VAL A 124 4.14 -1.84 -1.29
C VAL A 124 5.31 -1.31 -0.46
N VAL A 125 6.53 -1.42 -0.98
CA VAL A 125 7.74 -0.93 -0.30
C VAL A 125 8.34 0.24 -1.10
N GLY A 126 8.26 1.44 -0.55
CA GLY A 126 8.80 2.65 -1.17
C GLY A 126 10.10 3.12 -0.51
N PHE A 127 11.23 3.02 -1.21
CA PHE A 127 12.44 3.79 -0.90
C PHE A 127 12.41 5.04 -1.77
N CYS A 128 11.63 6.03 -1.33
CA CYS A 128 11.31 7.22 -2.13
C CYS A 128 11.37 8.49 -1.27
N GLY A 129 11.76 9.62 -1.86
CA GLY A 129 11.76 10.90 -1.15
C GLY A 129 13.03 11.70 -1.31
N GLU A 130 13.02 12.89 -0.72
CA GLU A 130 14.15 13.80 -0.77
C GLU A 130 15.41 13.22 -0.12
N GLU A 131 15.28 12.59 1.06
CA GLU A 131 16.42 11.95 1.73
C GLU A 131 16.99 10.79 0.91
N VAL A 132 16.14 10.05 0.20
CA VAL A 132 16.55 8.97 -0.69
C VAL A 132 17.33 9.53 -1.87
N ARG A 133 16.75 10.48 -2.60
CA ARG A 133 17.39 11.12 -3.76
C ARG A 133 18.65 11.90 -3.37
N GLY A 134 18.71 12.41 -2.14
CA GLY A 134 19.89 13.06 -1.56
C GLY A 134 20.97 12.11 -1.05
N GLY A 135 20.75 10.79 -1.09
CA GLY A 135 21.74 9.80 -0.67
C GLY A 135 21.97 9.70 0.84
N VAL A 136 20.99 10.10 1.65
CA VAL A 136 21.10 10.02 3.12
C VAL A 136 21.22 8.56 3.55
N LYS A 137 22.35 8.21 4.17
CA LYS A 137 22.58 6.86 4.69
C LYS A 137 21.67 6.61 5.89
N GLY A 138 21.01 5.46 5.90
CA GLY A 138 20.14 5.02 6.99
C GLY A 138 18.66 5.31 6.75
N ALA A 139 18.31 6.26 5.89
CA ALA A 139 16.93 6.45 5.46
C ALA A 139 16.37 5.11 4.95
N GLY A 140 15.14 4.76 5.34
CA GLY A 140 14.49 3.48 4.95
C GLY A 140 15.14 2.22 5.51
N GLY A 141 16.03 2.32 6.52
CA GLY A 141 16.73 1.19 7.12
C GLY A 141 15.79 0.10 7.66
N THR A 142 14.74 0.49 8.40
CA THR A 142 13.71 -0.44 8.89
C THR A 142 13.03 -1.18 7.74
N SER A 143 12.74 -0.50 6.64
CA SER A 143 12.08 -1.11 5.49
C SER A 143 12.93 -2.10 4.71
N LEU A 144 14.25 -2.08 4.86
CA LEU A 144 15.10 -3.18 4.39
C LEU A 144 14.87 -4.47 5.20
N VAL A 145 14.63 -4.35 6.51
CA VAL A 145 14.32 -5.50 7.38
C VAL A 145 12.93 -6.05 7.04
N GLU A 146 11.94 -5.17 6.91
CA GLU A 146 10.58 -5.50 6.50
C GLU A 146 10.55 -6.24 5.15
N LEU A 147 11.27 -5.70 4.16
CA LEU A 147 11.42 -6.33 2.84
C LEU A 147 12.05 -7.72 2.97
N GLY A 148 13.15 -7.85 3.73
CA GLY A 148 13.82 -9.12 3.97
C GLY A 148 12.94 -10.16 4.64
N MET A 149 12.14 -9.78 5.64
CA MET A 149 11.19 -10.66 6.33
C MET A 149 10.16 -11.25 5.37
N VAL A 150 9.55 -10.40 4.53
CA VAL A 150 8.55 -10.87 3.57
C VAL A 150 9.19 -11.74 2.50
N MET A 151 10.38 -11.40 2.01
CA MET A 151 11.10 -12.21 1.02
C MET A 151 11.52 -13.58 1.56
N GLY A 152 11.99 -13.65 2.80
CA GLY A 152 12.40 -14.91 3.43
C GLY A 152 11.27 -15.93 3.57
N GLY A 153 10.01 -15.46 3.64
CA GLY A 153 8.82 -16.30 3.68
C GLY A 153 8.30 -16.74 2.32
N ARG A 154 8.80 -16.19 1.20
CA ARG A 154 8.30 -16.52 -0.14
C ARG A 154 8.80 -17.90 -0.57
N ARG A 155 7.91 -18.66 -1.21
CA ARG A 155 8.23 -19.87 -1.96
C ARG A 155 7.81 -19.65 -3.41
N GLU A 156 8.40 -20.40 -4.33
CA GLU A 156 8.02 -20.32 -5.74
C GLU A 156 6.50 -20.58 -5.91
N GLY A 157 5.81 -19.62 -6.52
CA GLY A 157 4.34 -19.66 -6.69
C GLY A 157 3.50 -19.48 -5.42
N LYS A 158 4.09 -19.15 -4.26
CA LYS A 158 3.37 -18.95 -2.99
C LYS A 158 3.94 -17.78 -2.17
N GLY A 159 3.07 -16.83 -1.81
CA GLY A 159 3.41 -15.70 -0.94
C GLY A 159 2.53 -14.48 -1.22
N LYS A 160 2.59 -13.47 -0.35
CA LYS A 160 1.91 -12.19 -0.58
C LYS A 160 2.52 -11.45 -1.77
N GLU A 161 1.70 -10.66 -2.47
CA GLU A 161 2.20 -9.82 -3.55
C GLU A 161 3.12 -8.74 -2.95
N VAL A 162 4.25 -8.45 -3.60
CA VAL A 162 5.15 -7.39 -3.16
C VAL A 162 5.59 -6.58 -4.36
N LEU A 163 5.44 -5.26 -4.25
CA LEU A 163 5.91 -4.30 -5.23
C LEU A 163 6.89 -3.36 -4.55
N VAL A 164 8.05 -3.17 -5.18
CA VAL A 164 9.11 -2.31 -4.63
C VAL A 164 9.32 -1.12 -5.55
N CYS A 165 9.38 0.09 -5.01
CA CYS A 165 9.90 1.26 -5.71
C CYS A 165 11.17 1.71 -5.00
N VAL A 166 12.27 1.79 -5.74
CA VAL A 166 13.56 2.31 -5.26
C VAL A 166 14.02 3.43 -6.17
N GLU A 167 13.94 4.66 -5.67
CA GLU A 167 14.44 5.82 -6.41
C GLU A 167 15.97 5.82 -6.46
N GLU A 168 16.50 6.43 -7.52
CA GLU A 168 17.94 6.69 -7.65
C GLU A 168 18.44 7.49 -6.44
N GLY A 169 19.58 7.06 -5.88
CA GLY A 169 20.21 7.69 -4.74
C GLY A 169 20.02 6.93 -3.42
N PHE A 170 19.10 5.95 -3.36
CA PHE A 170 18.97 5.12 -2.17
C PHE A 170 20.31 4.44 -1.82
N TRP A 171 20.77 4.60 -0.58
CA TRP A 171 22.11 4.13 -0.16
C TRP A 171 22.31 2.61 -0.24
N LYS A 172 21.23 1.84 -0.48
CA LYS A 172 21.23 0.38 -0.75
C LYS A 172 20.49 0.02 -2.03
N GLU A 173 20.41 0.92 -3.01
CA GLU A 173 19.71 0.73 -4.28
C GLU A 173 20.07 -0.59 -4.97
N GLY A 174 21.35 -0.78 -5.31
CA GLY A 174 21.79 -2.01 -5.99
C GLY A 174 21.56 -3.29 -5.16
N TYR A 175 21.55 -3.20 -3.83
CA TYR A 175 21.22 -4.35 -2.99
C TYR A 175 19.74 -4.72 -3.10
N VAL A 176 18.85 -3.72 -3.07
CA VAL A 176 17.41 -3.92 -3.26
C VAL A 176 17.11 -4.50 -4.64
N GLU A 177 17.77 -4.00 -5.69
CA GLU A 177 17.59 -4.53 -7.05
C GLU A 177 18.01 -5.99 -7.18
N VAL A 178 19.21 -6.34 -6.69
CA VAL A 178 19.72 -7.71 -6.72
C VAL A 178 18.81 -8.63 -5.92
N MET A 179 18.33 -8.19 -4.75
CA MET A 179 17.39 -8.96 -3.94
C MET A 179 16.07 -9.18 -4.69
N CYS A 180 15.48 -8.11 -5.24
CA CYS A 180 14.22 -8.23 -5.97
C CYS A 180 14.35 -9.18 -7.17
N GLY A 181 15.43 -9.05 -7.95
CA GLY A 181 15.72 -9.96 -9.06
C GLY A 181 15.88 -11.42 -8.61
N LYS A 182 16.58 -11.66 -7.50
CA LYS A 182 16.78 -13.01 -6.93
C LYS A 182 15.46 -13.67 -6.53
N PHE A 183 14.51 -12.91 -5.99
CA PHE A 183 13.23 -13.42 -5.47
C PHE A 183 12.04 -13.23 -6.44
N GLY A 184 12.29 -12.79 -7.67
CA GLY A 184 11.24 -12.60 -8.69
C GLY A 184 10.24 -11.48 -8.34
N VAL A 185 10.71 -10.43 -7.66
CA VAL A 185 9.90 -9.30 -7.20
C VAL A 185 10.02 -8.15 -8.18
N ARG A 186 8.89 -7.53 -8.51
CA ARG A 186 8.88 -6.35 -9.37
C ARG A 186 9.45 -5.14 -8.62
N CYS A 187 10.51 -4.57 -9.18
CA CYS A 187 11.22 -3.44 -8.63
C CYS A 187 11.23 -2.30 -9.66
N PHE A 188 10.70 -1.15 -9.27
CA PHE A 188 10.49 0.02 -10.11
C PHE A 188 11.38 1.17 -9.67
N LYS A 189 11.68 2.08 -10.60
CA LYS A 189 12.43 3.31 -10.31
C LYS A 189 11.55 4.51 -9.99
N ARG A 190 10.27 4.43 -10.32
CA ARG A 190 9.31 5.54 -10.20
C ARG A 190 8.01 5.03 -9.60
N MET A 191 7.48 5.79 -8.64
CA MET A 191 6.23 5.43 -7.98
C MET A 191 5.05 5.34 -8.96
N GLY A 192 5.01 6.19 -10.00
CA GLY A 192 3.97 6.14 -11.03
C GLY A 192 3.92 4.80 -11.79
N ASP A 193 5.09 4.21 -12.09
CA ASP A 193 5.16 2.90 -12.78
C ASP A 193 4.64 1.78 -11.87
N LEU A 194 5.00 1.84 -10.58
CA LEU A 194 4.47 0.94 -9.56
C LEU A 194 2.95 1.06 -9.44
N ILE A 195 2.42 2.29 -9.36
CA ILE A 195 0.97 2.56 -9.25
C ILE A 195 0.23 1.96 -10.44
N GLY A 196 0.75 2.11 -11.66
CA GLY A 196 0.14 1.52 -12.86
C GLY A 196 -0.02 -0.01 -12.74
N VAL A 197 0.98 -0.68 -12.20
CA VAL A 197 0.94 -2.12 -11.93
C VAL A 197 0.03 -2.48 -10.75
N LEU A 198 0.09 -1.71 -9.66
CA LEU A 198 -0.72 -1.92 -8.46
C LEU A 198 -2.22 -1.89 -8.77
N ARG A 199 -2.65 -1.03 -9.70
CA ARG A 199 -4.05 -0.99 -10.15
C ARG A 199 -4.51 -2.34 -10.68
N GLY A 200 -3.76 -2.94 -11.61
CA GLY A 200 -4.08 -4.26 -12.14
C GLY A 200 -4.05 -5.37 -11.06
N VAL A 201 -3.16 -5.24 -10.06
CA VAL A 201 -3.15 -6.14 -8.90
C VAL A 201 -4.44 -6.02 -8.08
N ILE A 202 -4.97 -4.81 -7.88
CA ILE A 202 -6.23 -4.60 -7.16
C ILE A 202 -7.42 -5.14 -7.96
N GLU A 203 -7.49 -4.86 -9.26
CA GLU A 203 -8.60 -5.29 -10.13
C GLU A 203 -8.68 -6.81 -10.29
N GLY A 204 -7.51 -7.46 -10.43
CA GLY A 204 -7.40 -8.90 -10.58
C GLY A 204 -7.26 -9.67 -9.26
N PHE A 205 -7.53 -9.04 -8.11
CA PHE A 205 -7.37 -9.72 -6.82
C PHE A 205 -8.47 -10.75 -6.60
N GLU A 206 -8.17 -12.00 -6.93
CA GLU A 206 -8.99 -13.15 -6.53
C GLU A 206 -8.62 -13.51 -5.09
N GLY A 207 -9.55 -13.31 -4.15
CA GLY A 207 -9.34 -13.51 -2.72
C GLY A 207 -8.47 -14.74 -2.40
N GLY A 208 -7.26 -14.48 -1.90
CA GLY A 208 -6.31 -15.53 -1.55
C GLY A 208 -6.90 -16.48 -0.51
N MET A 209 -7.26 -17.68 -0.97
CA MET A 209 -7.64 -18.83 -0.15
C MET A 209 -6.43 -19.26 0.69
N SER A 210 -6.25 -18.62 1.86
CA SER A 210 -5.24 -18.99 2.86
C SER A 210 -5.81 -19.84 4.01
N ASP A 211 -7.04 -20.34 3.88
CA ASP A 211 -7.58 -21.40 4.75
C ASP A 211 -7.52 -22.74 4.03
N ARG A 212 -6.29 -23.22 3.78
CA ARG A 212 -6.04 -24.64 3.48
C ARG A 212 -4.73 -25.08 4.12
N GLY A 213 -4.88 -25.62 5.33
CA GLY A 213 -4.02 -26.66 5.92
C GLY A 213 -2.78 -26.18 6.63
#